data_AF-A0A835XE47-F1
#
_entry.id   AF-A0A835XE47-F1
#
_cell.length_a   1.000
_cell.length_b   1.000
_cell.length_c   1.000
_cell.angle_alpha   90.00
_cell.angle_beta   90.00
_cell.angle_gamma   90.00
#
_symmetry.space_group_name_H-M   'P 1'
#
loop_
_entity.id
_entity.type
_entity.pdbx_description
1 polymer ?
#
loop_
_entity_poly.entity_id
_entity_poly.type
_entity_poly.pdbx_seq_one_letter_code
_entity_poly.pdbx_strand_id
1 'polypeptide(L)'
;MRALKPNRNLKKDLEKVRKLSSIVDKKMENYRQKNNQKIEKLTTAELQDLHEILRIADFILTKHEMNKDFHSILKEFVGIINNSANSVETLDDEISELVISAESTITHIKTLQAKVSDDFDFEANQKEVKIEEITSESSGNNLTNSSTGVYTQGYQHNSAVEAEQVI
;
A
#
# COMPACT_ATOMS: atom_id res chain seq x y z
N MET A 1 19.58 25.67 49.12
CA MET A 1 18.38 24.91 48.70
C MET A 1 17.65 25.69 47.61
N ARG A 2 17.51 25.13 46.39
CA ARG A 2 16.68 25.73 45.33
C ARG A 2 15.21 25.46 45.64
N ALA A 3 14.42 26.50 45.90
CA ALA A 3 12.98 26.39 46.01
C ALA A 3 12.38 26.14 44.61
N LEU A 4 11.68 25.01 44.44
CA LEU A 4 10.89 24.73 43.25
C LEU A 4 9.70 25.70 43.20
N LYS A 5 9.64 26.54 42.17
CA LYS A 5 8.50 27.43 41.92
C LYS A 5 7.27 26.57 41.56
N PRO A 6 6.15 26.63 42.30
CA PRO A 6 4.94 25.93 41.92
C PRO A 6 4.20 26.77 40.88
N ASN A 7 4.64 26.73 39.63
CA ASN A 7 3.89 27.32 38.51
C ASN A 7 2.97 26.27 37.87
N ARG A 8 2.19 25.56 38.70
CA ARG A 8 1.11 24.68 38.24
C ARG A 8 -0.19 25.43 38.41
N ASN A 9 -0.78 25.83 37.29
CA ASN A 9 -2.09 26.44 37.29
C ASN A 9 -3.13 25.33 37.52
N LEU A 10 -3.38 25.00 38.79
CA LEU A 10 -4.27 23.92 39.22
C LEU A 10 -5.62 23.92 38.49
N LYS A 11 -6.16 25.11 38.19
CA LYS A 11 -7.43 25.26 37.46
C LYS A 11 -7.32 24.74 36.02
N LYS A 12 -6.22 25.05 35.32
CA LYS A 12 -5.96 24.52 33.97
C LYS A 12 -5.72 23.01 33.98
N ASP A 13 -5.04 22.51 35.01
CA ASP A 13 -4.78 21.07 35.12
C ASP A 13 -6.07 20.30 35.46
N LEU A 14 -6.93 20.83 36.33
CA LEU A 14 -8.25 20.26 36.62
C LEU A 14 -9.17 20.25 35.38
N GLU A 15 -9.16 21.34 34.59
CA GLU A 15 -9.84 21.42 33.29
C GLU A 15 -9.38 20.31 32.33
N LYS A 16 -8.06 20.07 32.24
CA LYS A 16 -7.50 19.00 31.40
C LYS A 16 -7.95 17.63 31.89
N VAL A 17 -7.91 17.38 33.20
CA VAL A 17 -8.36 16.12 33.80
C VAL A 17 -9.84 15.88 33.51
N ARG A 18 -10.70 16.90 33.65
CA ARG A 18 -12.13 16.79 33.30
C ARG A 18 -12.38 16.54 31.82
N LYS A 19 -11.64 17.21 30.93
CA LYS A 19 -11.73 16.96 29.48
C LYS A 19 -11.31 15.54 29.15
N LEU A 20 -10.21 15.07 29.75
CA LEU A 20 -9.73 13.70 29.55
C LEU A 20 -10.76 12.68 30.08
N SER A 21 -11.33 12.91 31.26
CA SER A 21 -12.41 12.07 31.82
C SER A 21 -13.60 12.00 30.87
N SER A 22 -14.08 13.15 30.39
CA SER A 22 -15.22 13.20 29.46
C SER A 22 -14.93 12.49 28.13
N ILE A 23 -13.70 12.56 27.61
CA ILE A 23 -13.28 11.83 26.42
C ILE A 23 -13.28 10.32 26.69
N VAL A 24 -12.78 9.88 27.85
CA VAL A 24 -12.78 8.47 28.26
C VAL A 24 -14.21 7.95 28.40
N ASP A 25 -15.07 8.67 29.11
CA ASP A 25 -16.48 8.30 29.31
C ASP A 25 -17.21 8.19 27.96
N LYS A 26 -17.03 9.16 27.06
CA LYS A 26 -17.62 9.14 25.72
C LYS A 26 -17.09 7.98 24.87
N LYS A 27 -15.81 7.64 24.99
CA LYS A 27 -15.20 6.52 24.25
C LYS A 27 -15.69 5.17 24.78
N MET A 28 -15.87 5.04 26.10
CA MET A 28 -16.45 3.84 26.71
C MET A 28 -17.91 3.63 26.30
N GLU A 29 -18.72 4.69 26.27
CA GLU A 29 -20.12 4.62 25.85
C GLU A 29 -20.24 4.21 24.37
N ASN A 30 -19.45 4.82 23.49
CA ASN A 30 -19.39 4.44 22.07
C ASN A 30 -18.96 2.97 21.87
N TYR A 31 -18.02 2.48 22.68
CA TYR A 31 -17.59 1.08 22.62
C TYR A 31 -18.71 0.11 23.02
N ARG A 32 -19.46 0.44 24.08
CA ARG A 32 -20.62 -0.35 24.53
C ARG A 32 -21.73 -0.37 23.47
N GLN A 33 -22.10 0.79 22.91
CA GLN A 33 -23.11 0.87 21.87
C GLN A 33 -22.72 0.12 20.59
N LYS A 34 -21.47 0.26 20.12
CA LYS A 34 -20.99 -0.43 18.92
C LYS A 34 -21.00 -1.96 19.07
N ASN A 35 -20.69 -2.47 20.26
CA ASN A 35 -20.73 -3.90 20.53
C ASN A 35 -22.18 -4.42 20.65
N ASN A 36 -23.06 -3.67 21.31
CA ASN A 36 -24.48 -4.03 21.42
C ASN A 36 -25.17 -4.03 20.04
N GLN A 37 -24.86 -3.06 19.18
CA GLN A 37 -25.36 -3.02 17.79
C GLN A 37 -24.85 -4.16 16.91
N LYS A 38 -23.69 -4.76 17.24
CA LYS A 38 -23.20 -5.96 16.56
C LYS A 38 -23.94 -7.21 17.02
N ILE A 39 -24.31 -7.29 18.29
CA ILE A 39 -25.08 -8.41 18.85
C ILE A 39 -26.54 -8.38 18.36
N GLU A 40 -27.17 -7.20 18.29
CA GLU A 40 -28.54 -7.05 17.77
C GLU A 40 -28.68 -7.39 16.28
N LYS A 41 -27.58 -7.40 15.52
CA LYS A 41 -27.57 -7.79 14.10
C LYS A 41 -27.50 -9.30 13.88
N LEU A 42 -27.20 -10.08 14.91
CA LEU A 42 -27.12 -11.54 14.81
C LEU A 42 -28.52 -12.14 14.95
N THR A 43 -28.83 -13.09 14.09
CA THR A 43 -30.04 -13.90 14.17
C THR A 43 -29.99 -14.80 15.41
N THR A 44 -31.14 -15.29 15.86
CA THR A 44 -31.23 -16.17 17.04
C THR A 44 -30.37 -17.44 16.91
N ALA A 45 -30.24 -17.97 15.69
CA ALA A 45 -29.38 -19.13 15.40
C ALA A 45 -27.90 -18.77 15.58
N GLU A 46 -27.44 -17.66 14.97
CA GLU A 46 -26.06 -17.19 15.11
C GLU A 46 -25.71 -16.84 16.57
N LEU A 47 -26.69 -16.35 17.34
CA LEU A 47 -26.52 -16.05 18.75
C LEU A 47 -26.41 -17.34 19.61
N GLN A 48 -27.14 -18.38 19.23
CA GLN A 48 -27.05 -19.70 19.86
C GLN A 48 -25.71 -20.39 19.52
N ASP A 49 -25.27 -20.32 18.27
CA ASP A 49 -23.97 -20.82 17.85
C ASP A 49 -22.85 -20.08 18.59
N LEU A 50 -22.96 -18.75 18.72
CA LEU A 50 -22.03 -17.94 19.50
C LEU A 50 -22.02 -18.31 20.98
N HIS A 51 -23.19 -18.60 21.56
CA HIS A 51 -23.30 -19.07 22.94
C HIS A 51 -22.56 -20.40 23.15
N GLU A 52 -22.68 -21.33 22.19
CA GLU A 52 -22.01 -22.63 22.30
C GLU A 52 -20.49 -22.51 22.11
N ILE A 53 -20.05 -21.65 21.19
CA ILE A 53 -18.62 -21.29 21.04
C ILE A 53 -18.08 -20.70 22.35
N LEU A 54 -18.83 -19.80 23.00
CA LEU A 54 -18.45 -19.22 24.29
C LEU A 54 -18.36 -20.27 25.38
N ARG A 55 -19.27 -21.25 25.45
CA ARG A 55 -19.19 -22.35 26.40
C ARG A 55 -17.95 -23.23 26.18
N ILE A 56 -17.61 -23.52 24.93
CA ILE A 56 -16.41 -24.29 24.60
C ILE A 56 -15.15 -23.51 24.96
N ALA A 57 -15.11 -22.22 24.66
CA ALA A 57 -14.00 -21.34 25.02
C ALA A 57 -13.81 -21.24 26.54
N ASP A 58 -14.90 -21.09 27.29
CA ASP A 58 -14.90 -21.07 28.76
C ASP A 58 -14.43 -22.40 29.34
N PHE A 59 -14.88 -23.52 28.75
CA PHE A 59 -14.41 -24.86 29.11
C PHE A 59 -12.91 -25.03 28.83
N ILE A 60 -12.40 -24.59 27.68
CA ILE A 60 -10.96 -24.67 27.36
C ILE A 60 -10.16 -23.77 28.30
N LEU A 61 -10.62 -22.55 28.55
CA LEU A 61 -9.98 -21.61 29.48
C LEU A 61 -9.91 -22.18 30.89
N THR A 62 -11.01 -22.75 31.39
CA THR A 62 -11.07 -23.38 32.72
C THR A 62 -10.22 -24.66 32.77
N LYS A 63 -10.24 -25.46 31.71
CA LYS A 63 -9.48 -26.73 31.61
C LYS A 63 -7.96 -26.50 31.49
N HIS A 64 -7.56 -25.39 30.87
CA HIS A 64 -6.17 -25.03 30.62
C HIS A 64 -5.73 -23.77 31.37
N GLU A 65 -6.46 -23.36 32.41
CA GLU A 65 -6.23 -22.13 33.18
C GLU A 65 -4.82 -22.08 33.80
N MET A 66 -4.22 -23.26 33.99
CA MET A 66 -2.86 -23.44 34.50
C MET A 66 -1.83 -23.89 33.44
N ASN A 67 -2.23 -24.14 32.19
CA ASN A 67 -1.32 -24.64 31.16
C ASN A 67 -0.73 -23.48 30.35
N LYS A 68 0.27 -22.82 30.95
CA LYS A 68 0.97 -21.64 30.42
C LYS A 68 1.48 -21.82 29.00
N ASP A 69 1.85 -23.03 28.62
CA ASP A 69 2.44 -23.32 27.31
C ASP A 69 1.40 -23.16 26.20
N PHE A 70 0.18 -23.67 26.39
CA PHE A 70 -0.89 -23.52 25.40
C PHE A 70 -1.34 -22.06 25.27
N HIS A 71 -1.45 -21.34 26.40
CA HIS A 71 -1.77 -19.91 26.38
C HIS A 71 -0.68 -19.10 25.66
N SER A 72 0.60 -19.43 25.87
CA SER A 72 1.72 -18.76 25.21
C SER A 72 1.70 -18.99 23.69
N ILE A 73 1.50 -20.24 23.27
CA ILE A 73 1.41 -20.61 21.84
C ILE A 73 0.22 -19.89 21.18
N LEU A 74 -0.94 -19.87 21.83
CA LEU A 74 -2.13 -19.22 21.27
C LEU A 74 -1.94 -17.70 21.17
N LYS A 75 -1.28 -17.08 22.16
CA LYS A 75 -0.97 -15.65 22.16
C LYS A 75 0.02 -15.29 21.05
N GLU A 76 1.03 -16.12 20.83
CA GLU A 76 2.00 -15.95 19.73
C GLU A 76 1.30 -16.07 18.38
N PHE A 77 0.46 -17.09 18.20
CA PHE A 77 -0.33 -17.29 16.98
C PHE A 77 -1.22 -16.08 16.67
N VAL A 78 -1.96 -15.58 17.67
CA VAL A 78 -2.78 -14.36 17.50
C VAL A 78 -1.92 -13.15 17.12
N GLY A 79 -0.72 -13.02 17.69
CA GLY A 79 0.24 -11.98 17.33
C GLY A 79 0.68 -12.04 15.86
N ILE A 80 0.99 -13.25 15.36
CA ILE A 80 1.35 -13.47 13.95
C ILE A 80 0.21 -13.05 13.03
N ILE A 81 -1.02 -13.48 13.31
CA ILE A 81 -2.20 -13.14 12.49
C ILE A 81 -2.42 -11.62 12.47
N ASN A 82 -2.33 -10.96 13.62
CA ASN A 82 -2.55 -9.52 13.70
C ASN A 82 -1.47 -8.71 12.96
N ASN A 83 -0.20 -9.12 13.09
CA ASN A 83 0.90 -8.50 12.33
C ASN A 83 0.73 -8.71 10.83
N SER A 84 0.32 -9.91 10.42
CA SER A 84 0.08 -10.21 9.00
C SER A 84 -1.08 -9.39 8.44
N ALA A 85 -2.17 -9.23 9.21
CA ALA A 85 -3.30 -8.39 8.81
C ALA A 85 -2.90 -6.92 8.63
N ASN A 86 -2.15 -6.35 9.59
CA ASN A 86 -1.66 -4.98 9.50
C ASN A 86 -0.68 -4.80 8.32
N SER A 87 0.14 -5.80 8.02
CA SER A 87 1.06 -5.77 6.89
C SER A 87 0.33 -5.79 5.55
N VAL A 88 -0.78 -6.52 5.45
CA VAL A 88 -1.62 -6.55 4.24
C VAL A 88 -2.33 -5.22 4.03
N GLU A 89 -2.85 -4.62 5.11
CA GLU A 89 -3.46 -3.28 5.06
C GLU A 89 -2.45 -2.22 4.58
N THR A 90 -1.23 -2.26 5.11
CA THR A 90 -0.15 -1.34 4.68
C THR A 90 0.20 -1.53 3.20
N LEU A 91 0.29 -2.78 2.73
CA LEU A 91 0.59 -3.08 1.34
C LEU A 91 -0.53 -2.60 0.38
N ASP A 92 -1.79 -2.70 0.80
CA ASP A 92 -2.94 -2.21 0.02
C ASP A 92 -2.91 -0.68 -0.15
N ASP A 93 -2.56 0.04 0.92
CA ASP A 93 -2.34 1.49 0.88
C ASP A 93 -1.20 1.87 -0.09
N GLU A 94 -0.05 1.18 -0.01
CA GLU A 94 1.10 1.41 -0.88
C GLU A 94 0.78 1.12 -2.36
N ILE A 95 0.04 0.05 -2.64
CA ILE A 95 -0.43 -0.27 -4.01
C ILE A 95 -1.37 0.82 -4.53
N SER A 96 -2.30 1.28 -3.69
CA SER A 96 -3.25 2.34 -4.05
C SER A 96 -2.53 3.65 -4.38
N GLU A 97 -1.54 4.06 -3.58
CA GLU A 97 -0.72 5.23 -3.86
C GLU A 97 0.05 5.09 -5.17
N LEU A 98 0.63 3.90 -5.42
CA LEU A 98 1.36 3.62 -6.66
C LEU A 98 0.44 3.71 -7.89
N VAL A 99 -0.78 3.17 -7.82
CA VAL A 99 -1.78 3.27 -8.90
C VAL A 99 -2.10 4.73 -9.19
N ILE A 100 -2.40 5.53 -8.16
CA ILE A 100 -2.70 6.97 -8.32
C ILE A 100 -1.52 7.71 -8.97
N SER A 101 -0.29 7.43 -8.55
CA SER A 101 0.93 8.02 -9.11
C SER A 101 1.12 7.64 -10.59
N ALA A 102 0.89 6.37 -10.93
CA ALA A 102 0.98 5.88 -12.30
C ALA A 102 -0.08 6.52 -13.20
N GLU A 103 -1.33 6.62 -12.74
CA GLU A 103 -2.42 7.29 -13.47
C GLU A 103 -2.14 8.77 -13.70
N SER A 104 -1.64 9.47 -12.69
CA SER A 104 -1.21 10.87 -12.79
C SER A 104 -0.10 11.03 -13.83
N THR A 105 0.91 10.15 -13.79
CA THR A 105 2.03 10.15 -14.74
C THR A 105 1.56 9.89 -16.17
N ILE A 106 0.70 8.88 -16.39
CA ILE A 106 0.11 8.57 -17.69
C ILE A 106 -0.70 9.77 -18.21
N THR A 107 -1.48 10.40 -17.35
CA THR A 107 -2.26 11.60 -17.71
C THR A 107 -1.34 12.75 -18.12
N HIS A 108 -0.23 12.95 -17.40
CA HIS A 108 0.77 13.94 -17.74
C HIS A 108 1.42 13.67 -19.11
N ILE A 109 1.80 12.42 -19.38
CA ILE A 109 2.37 11.98 -20.66
C ILE A 109 1.37 12.23 -21.80
N LYS A 110 0.10 11.84 -21.62
CA LYS A 110 -0.96 12.09 -22.62
C LYS A 110 -1.14 13.58 -22.90
N THR A 111 -1.10 14.41 -21.86
CA THR A 111 -1.23 15.86 -21.98
C THR A 111 -0.04 16.46 -22.74
N LEU A 112 1.18 16.00 -22.44
CA LEU A 112 2.38 16.40 -23.19
C LEU A 112 2.31 15.95 -24.65
N GLN A 113 1.90 14.72 -24.90
CA GLN A 113 1.75 14.18 -26.25
C GLN A 113 0.72 14.99 -27.06
N ALA A 114 -0.42 15.36 -26.45
CA ALA A 114 -1.42 16.22 -27.09
C ALA A 114 -0.82 17.60 -27.41
N LYS A 115 -0.15 18.24 -26.46
CA LYS A 115 0.51 19.55 -26.69
C LYS A 115 1.54 19.49 -27.81
N VAL A 116 2.39 18.46 -27.83
CA VAL A 116 3.38 18.27 -28.89
C VAL A 116 2.69 18.07 -30.24
N SER A 117 1.65 17.23 -30.28
CA SER A 117 0.88 17.01 -31.51
C SER A 117 0.27 18.32 -32.03
N ASP A 118 -0.32 19.13 -31.15
CA ASP A 118 -0.93 20.42 -31.51
C ASP A 118 0.12 21.44 -31.99
N ASP A 119 1.29 21.48 -31.36
CA ASP A 119 2.39 22.40 -31.71
C ASP A 119 3.00 22.06 -33.08
N PHE A 120 3.10 20.76 -33.41
CA PHE A 120 3.58 20.31 -34.74
C PHE A 120 2.52 20.44 -35.84
N ASP A 121 1.22 20.37 -35.52
CA ASP A 121 0.14 20.58 -36.50
C ASP A 121 0.09 22.06 -36.98
N PHE A 122 0.70 22.98 -36.22
CA PHE A 122 0.85 24.38 -36.59
C PHE A 122 1.93 24.62 -37.67
N GLU A 123 2.97 23.78 -37.76
CA GLU A 123 4.02 23.91 -38.78
C GLU A 123 3.62 23.34 -40.16
N ALA A 124 2.69 22.38 -40.22
CA ALA A 124 2.22 21.81 -41.47
C ALA A 124 1.37 22.79 -42.31
N ASN A 125 0.74 23.78 -41.68
CA ASN A 125 -0.15 24.75 -42.33
C ASN A 125 0.56 26.06 -42.76
N GLN A 126 1.89 26.18 -42.63
CA GLN A 126 2.64 27.38 -43.03
C GLN A 126 3.57 27.21 -44.25
N LYS A 127 3.41 26.15 -45.04
CA LYS A 127 4.14 25.99 -46.31
C LYS A 127 3.23 25.72 -47.51
N GLU A 128 2.37 26.69 -47.81
CA GLU A 128 2.00 26.98 -49.20
C GLU A 128 2.69 28.28 -49.65
N VAL A 129 4.02 28.26 -49.71
CA VAL A 129 4.74 29.18 -50.60
C VAL A 129 5.10 28.38 -51.83
N LYS A 130 4.41 28.68 -52.94
CA LYS A 130 4.75 28.22 -54.28
C LYS A 130 6.25 28.43 -54.53
N ILE A 131 7.00 27.35 -54.70
CA ILE A 131 8.34 27.42 -55.29
C ILE A 131 8.23 26.80 -56.67
N GLU A 132 8.44 27.67 -57.65
CA GLU A 132 8.52 27.34 -59.06
C GLU A 132 9.64 26.33 -59.32
N GLU A 133 9.36 25.48 -60.30
CA GLU A 133 10.19 24.40 -60.82
C GLU A 133 11.63 24.87 -61.12
N ILE A 134 12.60 24.34 -60.36
CA ILE A 134 14.01 24.35 -60.76
C ILE A 134 14.50 22.91 -60.72
N THR A 135 14.66 22.37 -61.92
CA THR A 135 15.37 21.14 -62.23
C THR A 135 16.85 21.27 -61.90
N SER A 136 17.38 20.47 -60.97
CA SER A 136 18.62 19.68 -61.14
C SER A 136 19.16 19.12 -59.81
N GLU A 137 19.54 17.84 -59.88
CA GLU A 137 20.66 17.19 -59.18
C GLU A 137 20.59 16.93 -57.66
N SER A 138 20.24 15.67 -57.35
CA SER A 138 20.92 14.76 -56.42
C SER A 138 21.78 15.41 -55.31
N SER A 139 21.23 15.50 -54.11
CA SER A 139 22.03 15.54 -52.88
C SER A 139 21.46 14.56 -51.85
N GLY A 140 21.87 13.30 -51.97
CA GLY A 140 21.61 12.27 -50.97
C GLY A 140 22.52 12.46 -49.75
N ASN A 141 22.11 13.31 -48.82
CA ASN A 141 22.76 13.44 -47.52
C ASN A 141 22.42 12.24 -46.63
N ASN A 142 23.19 11.15 -46.76
CA ASN A 142 23.15 10.01 -45.83
C ASN A 142 24.11 10.26 -44.67
N LEU A 143 23.60 10.79 -43.54
CA LEU A 143 24.39 11.07 -42.33
C LEU A 143 24.33 9.98 -41.25
N THR A 144 23.94 8.74 -41.59
CA THR A 144 23.83 7.68 -40.58
C THR A 144 24.66 6.44 -40.94
N ASN A 145 25.96 6.50 -40.66
CA ASN A 145 26.72 5.28 -40.33
C ASN A 145 27.34 5.49 -38.95
N SER A 146 26.70 4.94 -37.93
CA SER A 146 27.35 4.66 -36.65
C SER A 146 27.30 3.16 -36.42
N SER A 147 28.26 2.44 -37.01
CA SER A 147 28.56 1.06 -36.62
C SER A 147 29.38 1.07 -35.34
N THR A 148 28.72 1.00 -34.19
CA THR A 148 29.39 0.71 -32.93
C THR A 148 29.53 -0.80 -32.82
N GLY A 149 30.75 -1.31 -33.03
CA GLY A 149 31.07 -2.72 -32.83
C GLY A 149 30.94 -3.08 -31.35
N VAL A 150 30.04 -3.99 -31.01
CA VAL A 150 29.93 -4.56 -29.65
C VAL A 150 31.10 -5.52 -29.46
N TYR A 151 32.07 -5.15 -28.63
CA TYR A 151 33.07 -6.08 -28.11
C TYR A 151 32.41 -6.99 -27.06
N THR A 152 32.06 -8.22 -27.43
CA THR A 152 31.78 -9.27 -26.44
C THR A 152 33.07 -10.05 -26.18
N GLN A 153 33.82 -9.66 -25.16
CA GLN A 153 34.92 -10.49 -24.65
C GLN A 153 34.35 -11.66 -23.84
N GLY A 154 34.42 -12.84 -24.46
CA GLY A 154 34.67 -14.15 -23.85
C GLY A 154 34.07 -14.47 -22.49
N TYR A 155 32.95 -15.20 -22.50
CA TYR A 155 32.81 -16.36 -21.61
C TYR A 155 32.58 -17.59 -22.47
N GLN A 156 33.68 -18.29 -22.70
CA GLN A 156 33.71 -19.61 -23.29
C GLN A 156 33.02 -20.61 -22.35
N HIS A 157 32.09 -21.35 -22.94
CA HIS A 157 31.88 -22.79 -22.82
C HIS A 157 32.73 -23.52 -21.75
N ASN A 158 32.07 -24.07 -20.73
CA ASN A 158 32.49 -25.32 -20.10
C ASN A 158 31.25 -26.19 -19.84
N SER A 159 31.45 -27.47 -20.13
CA SER A 159 30.50 -28.53 -20.41
C SER A 159 30.02 -29.31 -19.17
N ALA A 160 28.91 -30.01 -19.40
CA ALA A 160 28.43 -31.26 -18.77
C ALA A 160 27.53 -31.15 -17.54
N VAL A 161 26.21 -31.35 -17.76
CA VAL A 161 25.39 -32.29 -16.96
C VAL A 161 24.38 -32.95 -17.90
N GLU A 162 24.41 -34.29 -17.95
CA GLU A 162 23.51 -35.18 -18.69
C GLU A 162 22.04 -35.01 -18.26
N ALA A 163 21.13 -35.05 -19.23
CA ALA A 163 19.72 -35.29 -18.99
C ALA A 163 19.45 -36.80 -19.10
N GLU A 164 19.24 -37.47 -17.97
CA GLU A 164 18.67 -38.82 -17.95
C GLU A 164 17.21 -38.77 -18.43
N GLN A 165 16.89 -39.54 -19.47
CA GLN A 165 15.51 -39.92 -19.79
C GLN A 165 15.15 -41.15 -18.95
N VAL A 166 14.18 -40.99 -18.07
CA VAL A 166 13.52 -42.10 -17.37
C VAL A 166 12.44 -42.65 -18.31
N ILE A 167 12.54 -43.93 -18.66
CA ILE A 167 11.45 -44.74 -19.22
C ILE A 167 10.58 -45.23 -18.07
#